data_AF-A0A316VJQ0-F1
#
_entry.id   AF-A0A316VJQ0-F1
#
_cell.length_a   1.000
_cell.length_b   1.000
_cell.length_c   1.000
_cell.angle_alpha   90.00
_cell.angle_beta   90.00
_cell.angle_gamma   90.00
#
_symmetry.space_group_name_H-M   'P 1'
#
loop_
_entity.id
_entity.type
_entity.pdbx_description
1 polymer ?
#
loop_
_entity_poly.entity_id
_entity_poly.type
_entity_poly.pdbx_seq_one_letter_code
_entity_poly.pdbx_strand_id
1 'polypeptide(L)'
;MAKGLRASSKVKARNARRYTPGTDYQVIHAARLNSISQRLMSRMNQGDDERTESAEDKDSTKAQDATTAQSDVQTNKVDSMQTDEEKKEAAPEKKISTSGPRNNRREQWRKARGWSAKKTGTQKGVKGKRRR
;
A
#
# COMPACT_ATOMS: atom_id res chain seq x y z
N MET A 1 -1.70 38.37 21.49
CA MET A 1 -0.84 37.18 21.67
C MET A 1 -0.57 36.52 20.32
N ALA A 2 0.64 36.01 20.09
CA ALA A 2 0.95 35.26 18.88
C ALA A 2 0.19 33.92 18.85
N LYS A 3 -0.09 33.41 17.65
CA LYS A 3 -0.73 32.09 17.46
C LYS A 3 0.30 30.99 17.69
N GLY A 4 -0.02 29.99 18.52
CA GLY A 4 0.82 28.82 18.72
C GLY A 4 0.87 27.88 17.50
N LEU A 5 1.83 26.94 17.49
CA LEU A 5 2.05 26.00 16.38
C LEU A 5 0.80 25.16 16.04
N ARG A 6 0.02 24.81 17.07
CA ARG A 6 -1.19 23.99 16.97
C ARG A 6 -2.47 24.82 16.80
N ALA A 7 -2.36 26.14 16.64
CA ALA A 7 -3.53 26.99 16.43
C ALA A 7 -4.25 26.57 15.14
N SER A 8 -5.57 26.38 15.23
CA SER A 8 -6.41 25.84 14.15
C SER A 8 -6.26 26.62 12.84
N SER A 9 -6.25 27.96 12.90
CA SER A 9 -6.04 28.83 11.73
C SER A 9 -4.71 28.59 11.02
N LYS A 10 -3.61 28.37 11.76
CA LYS A 10 -2.28 28.08 11.18
C LYS A 10 -2.21 26.66 10.64
N VAL A 11 -2.80 25.68 11.32
CA VAL A 11 -2.88 24.29 10.83
C VAL A 11 -3.69 24.23 9.54
N LYS A 12 -4.86 24.89 9.48
CA LYS A 12 -5.72 24.95 8.28
C LYS A 12 -4.97 25.56 7.09
N ALA A 13 -4.25 26.66 7.30
CA ALA A 13 -3.44 27.28 6.25
C ALA A 13 -2.30 26.35 5.77
N ARG A 14 -1.63 25.62 6.67
CA ARG A 14 -0.60 24.64 6.29
C ARG A 14 -1.19 23.47 5.51
N ASN A 15 -2.36 22.98 5.91
CA ASN A 15 -3.03 21.88 5.22
C ASN A 15 -3.47 22.31 3.82
N ALA A 16 -3.99 23.52 3.66
CA ALA A 16 -4.30 24.06 2.34
C ALA A 16 -3.05 24.03 1.44
N ARG A 17 -1.93 24.59 1.89
CA ARG A 17 -0.67 24.60 1.11
C ARG A 17 -0.13 23.22 0.76
N ARG A 18 -0.46 22.17 1.51
CA ARG A 18 0.06 20.81 1.32
C ARG A 18 -0.83 19.90 0.49
N TYR A 19 -2.14 20.04 0.64
CA TYR A 19 -3.10 19.05 0.14
C TYR A 19 -4.01 19.60 -0.97
N THR A 20 -4.07 20.92 -1.20
CA THR A 20 -4.85 21.43 -2.33
C THR A 20 -4.13 21.12 -3.64
N PRO A 21 -4.86 20.67 -4.68
CA PRO A 21 -4.28 20.40 -5.99
C PRO A 21 -3.65 21.67 -6.57
N GLY A 22 -2.58 21.51 -7.34
CA GLY A 22 -1.87 22.63 -7.99
C GLY A 22 -0.94 23.44 -7.10
N THR A 23 -0.76 23.08 -5.82
CA THR A 23 0.29 23.68 -4.98
C THR A 23 1.65 23.05 -5.22
N ASP A 24 2.72 23.85 -5.10
CA ASP A 24 4.10 23.36 -5.28
C ASP A 24 4.43 22.15 -4.40
N TYR A 25 3.94 22.15 -3.15
CA TYR A 25 4.13 21.01 -2.23
C TYR A 25 3.52 19.72 -2.79
N GLN A 26 2.31 19.80 -3.35
CA GLN A 26 1.64 18.66 -3.93
C GLN A 26 2.33 18.19 -5.22
N VAL A 27 2.78 19.13 -6.07
CA VAL A 27 3.51 18.84 -7.31
C VAL A 27 4.83 18.12 -7.01
N ILE A 28 5.62 18.65 -6.09
CA ILE A 28 6.90 18.05 -5.67
C ILE A 28 6.67 16.67 -5.04
N HIS A 29 5.64 16.52 -4.21
CA HIS A 29 5.31 15.25 -3.60
C HIS A 29 4.90 14.20 -4.65
N ALA A 30 4.06 14.57 -5.61
CA ALA A 30 3.66 13.70 -6.72
C ALA A 30 4.86 13.27 -7.57
N ALA A 31 5.75 14.21 -7.92
CA ALA A 31 6.97 13.91 -8.67
C ALA A 31 7.87 12.90 -7.94
N ARG A 32 8.03 13.06 -6.61
CA ARG A 32 8.79 12.10 -5.79
C ARG A 32 8.13 10.73 -5.79
N LEU A 33 6.82 10.65 -5.59
CA LEU A 33 6.10 9.37 -5.62
C LEU A 33 6.26 8.66 -6.97
N ASN A 34 6.17 9.40 -8.08
CA ASN A 34 6.36 8.85 -9.42
C ASN A 34 7.80 8.34 -9.62
N SER A 35 8.81 9.07 -9.14
CA SER A 35 10.20 8.61 -9.22
C SER A 35 10.44 7.32 -8.42
N ILE A 36 9.77 7.18 -7.26
CA ILE A 36 9.88 5.99 -6.42
C ILE A 36 9.16 4.82 -7.07
N SER A 37 7.95 5.02 -7.59
CA SER A 37 7.20 3.96 -8.27
C SER A 37 7.96 3.46 -9.50
N GLN A 38 8.52 4.36 -10.31
CA GLN A 38 9.37 3.98 -11.45
C GLN A 38 10.56 3.13 -11.02
N ARG A 39 11.32 3.56 -9.99
CA ARG A 39 12.45 2.77 -9.47
C ARG A 39 12.02 1.40 -8.94
N LEU A 40 10.87 1.31 -8.28
CA LEU A 40 10.34 0.05 -7.78
C LEU A 40 9.94 -0.87 -8.93
N MET A 41 9.28 -0.35 -9.96
CA MET A 41 8.94 -1.13 -11.16
C MET A 41 10.19 -1.61 -11.89
N SER A 42 11.22 -0.76 -12.02
CA SER A 42 12.51 -1.17 -12.58
C SER A 42 13.17 -2.28 -11.75
N ARG A 43 13.21 -2.13 -10.42
CA ARG A 43 13.77 -3.15 -9.52
C ARG A 43 12.99 -4.45 -9.52
N MET A 44 11.67 -4.39 -9.69
CA MET A 44 10.81 -5.57 -9.75
C MET A 44 11.06 -6.37 -11.03
N ASN A 45 11.32 -5.69 -12.15
CA ASN A 45 11.62 -6.30 -13.44
C ASN A 45 13.10 -6.74 -13.55
N GLN A 46 14.00 -6.20 -12.73
CA GLN A 46 15.36 -6.70 -12.58
C GLN A 46 15.33 -8.06 -11.87
N GLY A 47 16.00 -9.05 -12.46
CA GLY A 47 16.23 -10.36 -11.84
C GLY A 47 17.02 -10.25 -10.54
N ASP A 48 16.95 -11.28 -9.69
CA ASP A 48 17.55 -11.25 -8.35
C ASP A 48 19.07 -11.05 -8.35
N ASP A 49 19.76 -11.41 -9.44
CA ASP A 49 21.22 -11.28 -9.58
C ASP A 49 21.70 -9.82 -9.69
N GLU A 50 20.89 -8.93 -10.27
CA GLU A 50 21.20 -7.48 -10.40
C GLU A 50 20.84 -6.69 -9.14
N ARG A 51 20.11 -7.30 -8.19
CA ARG A 51 19.64 -6.65 -6.97
C ARG A 51 20.74 -6.56 -5.91
N THR A 52 21.69 -7.49 -5.91
CA THR A 52 22.77 -7.57 -4.92
C THR A 52 23.91 -6.60 -5.22
N GLU A 53 24.27 -6.38 -6.48
CA GLU A 53 25.39 -5.50 -6.83
C GLU A 53 25.07 -3.99 -6.69
N SER A 54 23.81 -3.59 -6.84
CA SER A 54 23.41 -2.18 -6.72
C SER A 54 23.30 -1.67 -5.27
N ALA A 55 23.52 -2.55 -4.27
CA ALA A 55 23.43 -2.20 -2.85
C ALA A 55 24.76 -1.64 -2.29
N GLU A 56 25.89 -1.92 -2.93
CA GLU A 56 27.22 -1.56 -2.41
C GLU A 56 27.74 -0.19 -2.91
N ASP A 57 27.10 0.40 -3.92
CA ASP A 57 27.71 1.49 -4.72
C ASP A 57 26.90 2.82 -4.77
N LYS A 58 26.14 3.14 -3.70
CA LYS A 58 25.30 4.36 -3.68
C LYS A 58 25.44 5.24 -2.44
N ASP A 59 26.68 5.47 -2.00
CA ASP A 59 26.99 6.54 -1.03
C ASP A 59 27.80 7.71 -1.65
N SER A 60 27.92 7.78 -2.98
CA SER A 60 28.52 8.93 -3.65
C SER A 60 27.48 9.79 -4.37
N THR A 61 27.14 10.90 -3.73
CA THR A 61 26.61 12.14 -4.31
C THR A 61 26.81 12.31 -5.83
N LYS A 62 25.72 12.41 -6.59
CA LYS A 62 25.70 13.22 -7.82
C LYS A 62 24.31 13.78 -8.10
N ALA A 63 24.14 15.03 -7.68
CA ALA A 63 23.17 15.94 -8.29
C ALA A 63 23.64 16.22 -9.72
N GLN A 64 22.82 15.95 -10.74
CA GLN A 64 22.87 16.66 -12.00
C GLN A 64 21.46 16.86 -12.56
N ASP A 65 21.24 18.12 -12.89
CA ASP A 65 20.08 18.75 -13.51
C ASP A 65 20.17 18.61 -15.04
N ALA A 66 19.01 18.65 -15.69
CA ALA A 66 18.73 18.88 -17.12
C ALA A 66 19.45 18.02 -18.19
N THR A 67 18.69 17.26 -19.00
CA THR A 67 18.24 17.68 -20.35
C THR A 67 17.48 16.57 -21.10
N THR A 68 16.48 17.03 -21.83
CA THR A 68 15.66 16.39 -22.88
C THR A 68 16.36 15.33 -23.74
N ALA A 69 15.73 14.16 -23.87
CA ALA A 69 15.71 13.40 -25.11
C ALA A 69 14.44 12.54 -25.16
N GLN A 70 13.54 12.90 -26.07
CA GLN A 70 12.47 12.03 -26.55
C GLN A 70 13.11 10.79 -27.16
N SER A 71 12.61 9.61 -26.79
CA SER A 71 12.60 8.47 -27.70
C SER A 71 11.30 7.72 -27.50
N ASP A 72 10.40 8.03 -28.43
CA ASP A 72 9.20 7.30 -28.77
C ASP A 72 9.56 5.83 -29.09
N VAL A 73 9.14 4.90 -28.25
CA VAL A 73 8.96 3.49 -28.64
C VAL A 73 7.63 3.03 -28.06
N GLN A 74 6.59 3.22 -28.85
CA GLN A 74 5.37 2.45 -28.79
C GLN A 74 5.70 0.95 -28.88
N THR A 75 5.47 0.22 -27.80
CA THR A 75 4.97 -1.15 -27.90
C THR A 75 3.83 -1.33 -26.91
N ASN A 76 2.62 -1.05 -27.41
CA ASN A 76 1.38 -1.48 -26.79
C ASN A 76 1.40 -3.00 -26.63
N LYS A 77 1.69 -3.50 -25.43
CA LYS A 77 1.23 -4.83 -25.02
C LYS A 77 0.08 -4.61 -24.05
N VAL A 78 -1.09 -4.39 -24.65
CA VAL A 78 -2.38 -4.42 -23.96
C VAL A 78 -2.55 -5.86 -23.51
N ASP A 79 -2.20 -6.17 -22.27
CA ASP A 79 -2.56 -7.45 -21.66
C ASP A 79 -4.05 -7.37 -21.31
N SER A 80 -4.85 -7.52 -22.37
CA SER A 80 -6.29 -7.59 -22.30
C SER A 80 -6.61 -8.92 -21.64
N MET A 81 -6.86 -8.89 -20.32
CA MET A 81 -7.41 -10.05 -19.62
C MET A 81 -8.71 -10.44 -20.33
N GLN A 82 -8.65 -11.53 -21.10
CA GLN A 82 -9.81 -12.17 -21.70
C GLN A 82 -10.75 -12.56 -20.56
N THR A 83 -11.83 -11.79 -20.42
CA THR A 83 -13.02 -12.21 -19.69
C THR A 83 -13.68 -13.29 -20.51
N ASP A 84 -13.51 -14.54 -20.08
CA ASP A 84 -14.24 -15.68 -20.61
C ASP A 84 -15.71 -15.53 -20.20
N GLU A 85 -16.50 -14.91 -21.08
CA GLU A 85 -17.95 -14.91 -21.02
C GLU A 85 -18.46 -16.23 -21.61
N GLU A 86 -18.59 -17.27 -20.78
CA GLU A 86 -19.57 -18.32 -21.01
C GLU A 86 -20.40 -18.58 -19.76
N LYS A 87 -21.68 -18.24 -19.89
CA LYS A 87 -22.77 -18.58 -18.97
C LYS A 87 -22.74 -20.07 -18.63
N LYS A 88 -22.59 -20.40 -17.35
CA LYS A 88 -23.22 -21.58 -16.76
C LYS A 88 -24.20 -21.15 -15.68
N GLU A 89 -25.41 -21.66 -15.88
CA GLU A 89 -26.64 -21.32 -15.19
C GLU A 89 -26.59 -21.62 -13.68
N ALA A 90 -27.20 -20.70 -12.93
CA ALA A 90 -27.70 -20.78 -11.56
C ALA A 90 -27.47 -22.07 -10.76
N ALA A 91 -26.43 -22.06 -9.91
CA ALA A 91 -26.45 -22.71 -8.61
C ALA A 91 -26.15 -21.62 -7.56
N PRO A 92 -26.81 -21.59 -6.38
CA PRO A 92 -26.48 -20.59 -5.37
C PRO A 92 -25.00 -20.72 -5.03
N GLU A 93 -24.24 -19.68 -5.30
CA GLU A 93 -22.81 -19.62 -5.01
C GLU A 93 -22.61 -20.04 -3.56
N LYS A 94 -22.01 -21.22 -3.37
CA LYS A 94 -21.68 -21.72 -2.04
C LYS A 94 -20.78 -20.67 -1.42
N LYS A 95 -21.27 -19.96 -0.39
CA LYS A 95 -20.49 -18.96 0.33
C LYS A 95 -19.20 -19.62 0.81
N ILE A 96 -18.09 -19.33 0.13
CA ILE A 96 -16.78 -19.88 0.48
C ILE A 96 -16.38 -19.18 1.77
N SER A 97 -16.58 -19.86 2.90
CA SER A 97 -16.22 -19.32 4.21
C SER A 97 -14.70 -19.28 4.31
N THR A 98 -14.10 -18.10 4.14
CA THR A 98 -12.66 -17.86 4.34
C THR A 98 -12.22 -18.02 5.81
N SER A 99 -13.17 -18.31 6.71
CA SER A 99 -12.96 -18.61 8.13
C SER A 99 -12.76 -20.09 8.45
N GLY A 100 -12.30 -20.89 7.47
CA GLY A 100 -11.82 -22.25 7.72
C GLY A 100 -10.71 -22.32 8.77
N PRO A 101 -10.44 -23.50 9.38
CA PRO A 101 -9.44 -23.65 10.42
C PRO A 101 -8.07 -23.17 9.93
N ARG A 102 -7.45 -22.24 10.65
CA ARG A 102 -6.18 -21.61 10.23
C ARG A 102 -4.97 -22.47 10.56
N ASN A 103 -5.20 -23.69 11.08
CA ASN A 103 -4.20 -24.67 11.50
C ASN A 103 -3.05 -24.07 12.33
N ASN A 104 -3.35 -23.01 13.09
CA ASN A 104 -2.38 -22.33 13.92
C ASN A 104 -2.15 -23.17 15.21
N ARG A 105 -0.92 -23.14 15.74
CA ARG A 105 -0.51 -23.78 17.00
C ARG A 105 -1.49 -23.54 18.14
N ARG A 106 -2.09 -22.34 18.22
CA ARG A 106 -3.11 -22.02 19.24
C ARG A 106 -4.41 -22.81 19.07
N GLU A 107 -4.86 -23.05 17.84
CA GLU A 107 -6.06 -23.86 17.59
C GLU A 107 -5.78 -25.34 17.85
N GLN A 108 -4.60 -25.83 17.48
CA GLN A 108 -4.15 -27.20 17.77
C GLN A 108 -4.05 -27.46 19.28
N TRP A 109 -3.44 -26.54 20.04
CA TRP A 109 -3.36 -26.63 21.49
C TRP A 109 -4.73 -26.60 22.18
N ARG A 110 -5.67 -25.82 21.63
CA ARG A 110 -7.07 -25.80 22.13
C ARG A 110 -7.78 -27.10 21.82
N LYS A 111 -7.68 -27.61 20.59
CA LYS A 111 -8.23 -28.92 20.19
C LYS A 111 -7.69 -30.04 21.07
N ALA A 112 -6.37 -30.06 21.32
CA ALA A 112 -5.72 -31.04 22.19
C ALA A 112 -6.19 -30.97 23.66
N ARG A 113 -6.64 -29.79 24.12
CA ARG A 113 -7.24 -29.57 25.44
C ARG A 113 -8.77 -29.71 25.46
N GLY A 114 -9.39 -30.13 24.35
CA GLY A 114 -10.85 -30.25 24.22
C GLY A 114 -11.59 -28.90 24.21
N TRP A 115 -10.88 -27.79 23.97
CA TRP A 115 -11.47 -26.45 23.96
C TRP A 115 -11.93 -26.07 22.56
N SER A 116 -13.15 -25.54 22.43
CA SER A 116 -13.73 -25.08 21.15
C SER A 116 -12.93 -23.92 20.53
N ALA A 117 -13.04 -23.73 19.21
CA ALA A 117 -12.42 -22.58 18.55
C ALA A 117 -13.01 -21.27 19.12
N LYS A 118 -12.15 -20.27 19.39
CA LYS A 118 -12.65 -18.94 19.76
C LYS A 118 -13.39 -18.37 18.56
N LYS A 119 -14.65 -17.97 18.74
CA LYS A 119 -15.41 -17.21 17.72
C LYS A 119 -14.63 -15.93 17.43
N THR A 120 -13.98 -15.86 16.28
CA THR A 120 -13.31 -14.64 15.80
C THR A 120 -14.38 -13.74 15.22
N GLY A 121 -15.01 -12.93 16.07
CA GLY A 121 -16.05 -12.00 15.64
C GLY A 121 -16.88 -11.51 16.82
N THR A 122 -16.89 -10.19 16.98
CA THR A 122 -17.79 -9.43 17.86
C THR A 122 -17.51 -9.51 19.36
N GLN A 123 -16.33 -9.05 19.80
CA GLN A 123 -16.22 -8.40 21.11
C GLN A 123 -16.65 -6.93 20.97
N LYS A 124 -17.95 -6.70 20.81
CA LYS A 124 -18.52 -5.37 21.09
C LYS A 124 -18.54 -5.22 22.61
N GLY A 125 -17.73 -4.29 23.11
CA GLY A 125 -17.95 -3.68 24.42
C GLY A 125 -17.14 -4.22 25.57
N VAL A 126 -15.86 -3.87 25.64
CA VAL A 126 -15.26 -3.38 26.89
C VAL A 126 -14.28 -2.26 26.52
N LYS A 127 -14.79 -1.07 26.23
CA LYS A 127 -13.98 0.14 26.40
C LYS A 127 -13.77 0.25 27.91
N GLY A 128 -12.67 -0.32 28.41
CA GLY A 128 -12.25 -0.11 29.79
C GLY A 128 -12.18 1.40 30.01
N LYS A 129 -13.03 1.91 30.90
CA LYS A 129 -12.93 3.27 31.43
C LYS A 129 -11.49 3.41 31.93
N ARG A 130 -10.66 4.13 31.19
CA ARG A 130 -9.38 4.63 31.71
C ARG A 130 -9.78 5.49 32.90
N ARG A 131 -9.51 5.00 34.11
CA ARG A 131 -9.62 5.80 35.32
C ARG A 131 -8.66 6.98 35.13
N ARG A 132 -9.18 8.18 35.41
CA ARG A 132 -8.51 9.46 35.25
C ARG A 132 -7.13 9.46 35.89
#